data_AF-T2SBM4-F1
#
_entry.id   AF-T2SBM4-F1
#
_cell.length_a   1.000
_cell.length_b   1.000
_cell.length_c   1.000
_cell.angle_alpha   90.00
_cell.angle_beta   90.00
_cell.angle_gamma   90.00
#
_symmetry.space_group_name_H-M   'P 1'
#
loop_
_entity.id
_entity.type
_entity.pdbx_description
1 polymer ?
#
loop_
_entity_poly.entity_id
_entity_poly.type
_entity_poly.pdbx_seq_one_letter_code
_entity_poly.pdbx_strand_id
1 'polypeptide(L)'
;MKIKFKRLDYQEKCLQQILGVFKGVYFEKSEEDIQRIFNPFFETEKVKDLLLENIQNLQSEQKITQGSVGIEKSLNCDILMETGTGKTFCFLECVYALHKEYGLSKFIVVVPSNAIKLGVLKSIEITREFFKSEYSNTHLESYEDIESFILANHHKCCVLVMTFSAFNKKDNIINKSCLENTNLFNGAKSYMQALASIRPIVIMDEPHRFLGDKTKNYLEKLNALVTLRFGATFRDDYNNLIYALDSKKAFDDGLVKSISVASVGESDEYFLELKEVKKIQNEYEAIINYTNLENKIKSVKVKKHDNLGELTRISALKDYVVENIVKKEVRFLNGVNLLLDQKEPFSHLLEGEQEIMLKIAIESHFEREEELYQKGVKALCMVFISGVNSYLSENEQPAKLALLFEKLYQQELEKVLKKPLDENYRAYLERAKEDIKKVHGGYFAKSNKEGDEAKAIELILKEKKNC
;
A
#
# COMPACT_ATOMS: atom_id res chain seq x y z
N MET A 1 6.26 -14.85 -19.50
CA MET A 1 4.86 -15.30 -19.28
C MET A 1 3.96 -14.05 -19.20
N LYS A 2 2.83 -13.97 -19.93
CA LYS A 2 1.87 -12.85 -19.78
C LYS A 2 0.89 -13.21 -18.66
N ILE A 3 0.66 -12.29 -17.73
CA ILE A 3 -0.34 -12.46 -16.67
C ILE A 3 -1.72 -12.57 -17.34
N LYS A 4 -2.47 -13.61 -17.01
CA LYS A 4 -3.87 -13.78 -17.44
C LYS A 4 -4.78 -13.19 -16.37
N PHE A 5 -5.61 -12.25 -16.75
CA PHE A 5 -6.64 -11.69 -15.87
C PHE A 5 -7.96 -12.44 -16.08
N LYS A 6 -8.70 -12.61 -14.99
CA LYS A 6 -10.07 -13.14 -14.99
C LYS A 6 -10.86 -12.29 -14.00
N ARG A 7 -12.04 -11.83 -14.41
CA ARG A 7 -12.99 -11.20 -13.49
C ARG A 7 -13.62 -12.27 -12.58
N LEU A 8 -13.64 -12.01 -11.29
CA LEU A 8 -14.24 -12.88 -10.28
C LEU A 8 -15.63 -12.35 -9.89
N ASP A 9 -16.54 -13.24 -9.48
CA ASP A 9 -17.95 -12.91 -9.26
C ASP A 9 -18.16 -11.79 -8.23
N TYR A 10 -17.35 -11.77 -7.16
CA TYR A 10 -17.42 -10.72 -6.14
C TYR A 10 -16.90 -9.37 -6.65
N GLN A 11 -16.01 -9.36 -7.64
CA GLN A 11 -15.53 -8.14 -8.29
C GLN A 11 -16.61 -7.57 -9.21
N GLU A 12 -17.30 -8.44 -9.96
CA GLU A 12 -18.48 -8.06 -10.76
C GLU A 12 -19.58 -7.51 -9.83
N LYS A 13 -19.87 -8.16 -8.70
CA LYS A 13 -20.83 -7.63 -7.72
C LYS A 13 -20.42 -6.23 -7.22
N CYS A 14 -19.15 -6.03 -6.88
CA CYS A 14 -18.65 -4.71 -6.50
C CYS A 14 -18.91 -3.66 -7.59
N LEU A 15 -18.64 -4.00 -8.85
CA LEU A 15 -18.89 -3.11 -9.99
C LEU A 15 -20.37 -2.76 -10.12
N GLN A 16 -21.26 -3.76 -10.10
CA GLN A 16 -22.70 -3.58 -10.25
C GLN A 16 -23.27 -2.69 -9.15
N GLN A 17 -22.73 -2.78 -7.94
CA GLN A 17 -23.16 -1.94 -6.81
C GLN A 17 -22.78 -0.48 -7.02
N ILE A 18 -21.59 -0.21 -7.55
CA ILE A 18 -21.18 1.16 -7.90
C ILE A 18 -22.03 1.73 -9.04
N LEU A 19 -22.27 0.94 -10.10
CA LEU A 19 -23.13 1.39 -11.22
C LEU A 19 -24.58 1.60 -10.77
N GLY A 20 -25.07 0.75 -9.85
CA GLY A 20 -26.42 0.80 -9.30
C GLY A 20 -26.74 2.12 -8.58
N VAL A 21 -25.74 2.79 -7.99
CA VAL A 21 -25.93 4.11 -7.36
C VAL A 21 -26.48 5.12 -8.36
N PHE A 22 -26.07 5.04 -9.63
CA PHE A 22 -26.44 5.99 -10.68
C PHE A 22 -27.60 5.53 -11.56
N LYS A 23 -28.29 4.44 -11.19
CA LYS A 23 -29.40 3.92 -11.97
C LYS A 23 -30.49 4.99 -12.14
N GLY A 24 -30.81 5.32 -13.39
CA GLY A 24 -31.81 6.34 -13.74
C GLY A 24 -31.33 7.79 -13.60
N VAL A 25 -30.08 8.03 -13.23
CA VAL A 25 -29.49 9.37 -13.15
C VAL A 25 -29.04 9.82 -14.54
N TYR A 26 -29.47 11.00 -14.97
CA TYR A 26 -29.04 11.61 -16.22
C TYR A 26 -27.82 12.52 -15.99
N PHE A 27 -26.79 12.36 -16.82
CA PHE A 27 -25.59 13.18 -16.79
C PHE A 27 -25.62 14.20 -17.94
N GLU A 28 -25.69 15.47 -17.59
CA GLU A 28 -25.71 16.63 -18.48
C GLU A 28 -24.29 17.04 -18.88
N LYS A 29 -24.12 17.50 -20.12
CA LYS A 29 -22.87 18.11 -20.59
C LYS A 29 -22.89 19.61 -20.32
N SER A 30 -21.77 20.16 -19.88
CA SER A 30 -21.64 21.61 -19.71
C SER A 30 -21.61 22.33 -21.06
N GLU A 31 -22.46 23.33 -21.24
CA GLU A 31 -22.40 24.23 -22.42
C GLU A 31 -21.21 25.20 -22.34
N GLU A 32 -20.70 25.45 -21.13
CA GLU A 32 -19.56 26.35 -20.88
C GLU A 32 -18.19 25.66 -21.16
N ASP A 33 -18.18 24.35 -21.44
CA ASP A 33 -16.96 23.58 -21.68
C ASP A 33 -16.45 23.71 -23.12
N ILE A 34 -15.96 24.90 -23.47
CA ILE A 34 -15.44 25.22 -24.81
C ILE A 34 -14.28 24.28 -25.18
N GLN A 35 -13.41 23.97 -24.22
CA GLN A 35 -12.22 23.13 -24.42
C GLN A 35 -12.50 21.62 -24.42
N ARG A 36 -13.73 21.19 -24.13
CA ARG A 36 -14.11 19.78 -24.02
C ARG A 36 -13.25 19.01 -23.01
N ILE A 37 -13.11 19.55 -21.80
CA ILE A 37 -12.31 18.98 -20.73
C ILE A 37 -13.13 18.59 -19.49
N PHE A 38 -14.41 18.94 -19.41
CA PHE A 38 -15.27 18.66 -18.26
C PHE A 38 -15.90 17.28 -18.37
N ASN A 39 -16.07 16.62 -17.23
CA ASN A 39 -16.99 15.49 -17.13
C ASN A 39 -18.43 15.96 -17.34
N PRO A 40 -19.29 15.10 -17.92
CA PRO A 40 -20.72 15.28 -17.77
C PRO A 40 -21.09 15.13 -16.27
N PHE A 41 -22.16 15.78 -15.84
CA PHE A 41 -22.50 15.91 -14.43
C PHE A 41 -24.01 15.84 -14.18
N PHE A 42 -24.41 15.61 -12.94
CA PHE A 42 -25.77 15.85 -12.48
C PHE A 42 -25.75 16.94 -11.40
N GLU A 43 -26.86 17.64 -11.22
CA GLU A 43 -27.05 18.51 -10.07
C GLU A 43 -27.55 17.68 -8.89
N THR A 44 -26.72 17.51 -7.87
CA THR A 44 -26.99 16.66 -6.71
C THR A 44 -28.37 16.88 -6.10
N GLU A 45 -28.79 18.13 -5.89
CA GLU A 45 -30.09 18.44 -5.29
C GLU A 45 -31.29 18.02 -6.16
N LYS A 46 -31.14 17.97 -7.49
CA LYS A 46 -32.22 17.53 -8.40
C LYS A 46 -32.42 16.01 -8.39
N VAL A 47 -31.36 15.24 -8.14
CA VAL A 47 -31.36 13.77 -8.19
C VAL A 47 -31.15 13.12 -6.83
N LYS A 48 -31.15 13.91 -5.75
CA LYS A 48 -30.80 13.49 -4.40
C LYS A 48 -31.65 12.32 -3.92
N ASP A 49 -32.96 12.43 -4.04
CA ASP A 49 -33.88 11.40 -3.57
C ASP A 49 -33.68 10.08 -4.32
N LEU A 50 -33.48 10.15 -5.64
CA LEU A 50 -33.17 8.98 -6.46
C LEU A 50 -31.84 8.32 -6.09
N LEU A 51 -30.79 9.11 -5.84
CA LEU A 51 -29.48 8.59 -5.40
C LEU A 51 -29.59 7.89 -4.05
N LEU A 52 -30.30 8.49 -3.09
CA LEU A 52 -30.50 7.91 -1.76
C LEU A 52 -31.36 6.64 -1.83
N GLU A 53 -32.41 6.64 -2.64
CA GLU A 53 -33.24 5.45 -2.88
C GLU A 53 -32.40 4.30 -3.47
N ASN A 54 -31.59 4.59 -4.49
CA ASN A 54 -30.67 3.61 -5.07
C ASN A 54 -29.73 3.03 -4.01
N ILE A 55 -29.10 3.87 -3.18
CA ILE A 55 -28.18 3.43 -2.11
C ILE A 55 -28.90 2.53 -1.10
N GLN A 56 -30.10 2.92 -0.65
CA GLN A 56 -30.88 2.14 0.32
C GLN A 56 -31.29 0.77 -0.22
N ASN A 57 -31.66 0.70 -1.51
CA ASN A 57 -31.98 -0.55 -2.18
C ASN A 57 -30.76 -1.47 -2.24
N LEU A 58 -29.59 -0.94 -2.65
CA LEU A 58 -28.32 -1.67 -2.70
C LEU A 58 -27.89 -2.21 -1.33
N GLN A 59 -28.02 -1.39 -0.28
CA GLN A 59 -27.74 -1.81 1.10
C GLN A 59 -28.69 -2.93 1.56
N SER A 60 -29.97 -2.82 1.23
CA SER A 60 -30.98 -3.82 1.58
C SER A 60 -30.72 -5.16 0.90
N GLU A 61 -30.33 -5.15 -0.39
CA GLU A 61 -29.96 -6.36 -1.14
C GLU A 61 -28.77 -7.11 -0.50
N GLN A 62 -27.77 -6.38 0.00
CA GLN A 62 -26.60 -6.96 0.67
C GLN A 62 -26.78 -7.17 2.18
N LYS A 63 -27.90 -6.73 2.76
CA LYS A 63 -28.14 -6.71 4.21
C LYS A 63 -27.07 -5.91 4.98
N ILE A 64 -26.62 -4.81 4.38
CA ILE A 64 -25.69 -3.86 5.03
C ILE A 64 -26.52 -3.02 6.01
N THR A 65 -26.15 -3.04 7.29
CA THR A 65 -26.81 -2.27 8.35
C THR A 65 -25.89 -1.23 8.98
N GLN A 66 -24.64 -1.15 8.53
CA GLN A 66 -23.64 -0.22 9.03
C GLN A 66 -23.59 1.06 8.20
N GLY A 67 -23.29 2.17 8.87
CA GLY A 67 -23.08 3.47 8.22
C GLY A 67 -24.33 4.34 8.17
N SER A 68 -24.10 5.59 7.77
CA SER A 68 -25.18 6.55 7.52
C SER A 68 -25.52 6.55 6.02
N VAL A 69 -26.76 6.89 5.68
CA VAL A 69 -27.15 7.16 4.28
C VAL A 69 -27.40 8.64 4.15
N GLY A 70 -26.66 9.30 3.27
CA GLY A 70 -26.77 10.74 3.13
C GLY A 70 -25.81 11.34 2.11
N ILE A 71 -26.17 12.53 1.66
CA ILE A 71 -25.33 13.37 0.81
C ILE A 71 -25.20 14.72 1.51
N GLU A 72 -23.99 15.03 1.98
CA GLU A 72 -23.66 16.34 2.53
C GLU A 72 -23.25 17.29 1.38
N LYS A 73 -21.97 17.68 1.30
CA LYS A 73 -21.44 18.53 0.23
C LYS A 73 -21.23 17.77 -1.09
N SER A 74 -20.91 16.48 -1.01
CA SER A 74 -20.67 15.61 -2.17
C SER A 74 -21.08 14.17 -1.88
N LEU A 75 -21.36 13.40 -2.93
CA LEU A 75 -21.70 11.99 -2.81
C LEU A 75 -20.42 11.18 -2.50
N ASN A 76 -20.38 10.57 -1.31
CA ASN A 76 -19.28 9.71 -0.87
C ASN A 76 -19.79 8.28 -0.70
N CYS A 77 -19.30 7.36 -1.52
CA CYS A 77 -19.66 5.94 -1.46
C CYS A 77 -18.48 5.11 -0.95
N ASP A 78 -18.76 4.21 -0.01
CA ASP A 78 -17.76 3.37 0.63
C ASP A 78 -17.85 1.94 0.11
N ILE A 79 -16.68 1.39 -0.17
CA ILE A 79 -16.49 0.04 -0.70
C ILE A 79 -15.52 -0.68 0.23
N LEU A 80 -16.08 -1.51 1.10
CA LEU A 80 -15.32 -2.34 2.03
C LEU A 80 -14.89 -3.63 1.30
N MET A 81 -13.58 -3.79 1.16
CA MET A 81 -12.96 -4.95 0.51
C MET A 81 -11.68 -5.36 1.24
N GLU A 82 -11.63 -6.61 1.68
CA GLU A 82 -10.46 -7.17 2.34
C GLU A 82 -9.19 -7.09 1.46
N THR A 83 -8.03 -6.97 2.09
CA THR A 83 -6.72 -7.06 1.47
C THR A 83 -6.56 -8.39 0.71
N GLY A 84 -5.92 -8.34 -0.46
CA GLY A 84 -5.74 -9.52 -1.29
C GLY A 84 -6.94 -9.90 -2.17
N THR A 85 -8.10 -9.26 -2.02
CA THR A 85 -9.29 -9.53 -2.85
C THR A 85 -9.30 -8.76 -4.19
N GLY A 86 -8.28 -7.94 -4.47
CA GLY A 86 -8.15 -7.25 -5.76
C GLY A 86 -8.86 -5.89 -5.85
N LYS A 87 -8.88 -5.11 -4.75
CA LYS A 87 -9.38 -3.72 -4.71
C LYS A 87 -8.97 -2.87 -5.91
N THR A 88 -7.68 -2.90 -6.26
CA THR A 88 -7.13 -2.13 -7.39
C THR A 88 -7.74 -2.54 -8.72
N PHE A 89 -8.00 -3.82 -8.93
CA PHE A 89 -8.68 -4.30 -10.13
C PHE A 89 -10.12 -3.75 -10.19
N CYS A 90 -10.87 -3.82 -9.09
CA CYS A 90 -12.26 -3.33 -9.03
C CYS A 90 -12.37 -1.83 -9.31
N PHE A 91 -11.52 -0.99 -8.69
CA PHE A 91 -11.62 0.45 -8.95
C PHE A 91 -11.16 0.82 -10.36
N LEU A 92 -10.18 0.11 -10.93
CA LEU A 92 -9.78 0.33 -12.33
C LEU A 92 -10.91 -0.08 -13.28
N GLU A 93 -11.54 -1.23 -13.03
CA GLU A 93 -12.71 -1.66 -13.79
C GLU A 93 -13.86 -0.66 -13.71
N CYS A 94 -14.11 -0.10 -12.51
CA CYS A 94 -15.07 0.97 -12.31
C CYS A 94 -14.78 2.19 -13.18
N VAL A 95 -13.51 2.61 -13.33
CA VAL A 95 -13.13 3.71 -14.25
C VAL A 95 -13.58 3.42 -15.67
N TYR A 96 -13.29 2.22 -16.20
CA TYR A 96 -13.71 1.83 -17.56
C TYR A 96 -15.23 1.76 -17.71
N ALA A 97 -15.92 1.20 -16.71
CA ALA A 97 -17.37 1.05 -16.75
C ALA A 97 -18.09 2.40 -16.68
N LEU A 98 -17.70 3.28 -15.77
CA LEU A 98 -18.26 4.63 -15.66
C LEU A 98 -18.00 5.47 -16.91
N HIS A 99 -16.85 5.28 -17.57
CA HIS A 99 -16.58 5.90 -18.86
C HIS A 99 -17.52 5.39 -19.95
N LYS A 100 -17.71 4.06 -20.03
CA LYS A 100 -18.56 3.43 -21.04
C LYS A 100 -20.04 3.80 -20.88
N GLU A 101 -20.57 3.74 -19.66
CA GLU A 101 -22.00 3.91 -19.38
C GLU A 101 -22.41 5.38 -19.31
N TYR A 102 -21.57 6.26 -18.74
CA TYR A 102 -21.94 7.65 -18.43
C TYR A 102 -21.05 8.69 -19.12
N GLY A 103 -20.04 8.28 -19.90
CA GLY A 103 -19.13 9.21 -20.56
C GLY A 103 -18.19 9.95 -19.61
N LEU A 104 -18.07 9.49 -18.36
CA LEU A 104 -17.15 10.06 -17.37
C LEU A 104 -15.71 9.79 -17.80
N SER A 105 -14.87 10.81 -17.83
CA SER A 105 -13.54 10.78 -18.46
C SER A 105 -12.42 11.21 -17.53
N LYS A 106 -12.71 12.03 -16.51
CA LYS A 106 -11.72 12.57 -15.57
C LYS A 106 -11.80 11.88 -14.22
N PHE A 107 -10.82 11.04 -13.93
CA PHE A 107 -10.69 10.31 -12.68
C PHE A 107 -9.42 10.71 -11.93
N ILE A 108 -9.50 10.88 -10.61
CA ILE A 108 -8.34 11.14 -9.76
C ILE A 108 -8.26 10.00 -8.75
N VAL A 109 -7.18 9.21 -8.81
CA VAL A 109 -6.87 8.16 -7.84
C VAL A 109 -5.89 8.72 -6.81
N VAL A 110 -6.35 8.83 -5.56
CA VAL A 110 -5.57 9.31 -4.42
C VAL A 110 -5.12 8.14 -3.56
N VAL A 111 -3.81 8.01 -3.40
CA VAL A 111 -3.16 6.90 -2.68
C VAL A 111 -2.25 7.43 -1.55
N PRO A 112 -2.00 6.68 -0.48
CA PRO A 112 -1.34 7.23 0.72
C PRO A 112 0.19 7.27 0.59
N SER A 113 0.78 6.52 -0.33
CA SER A 113 2.25 6.45 -0.50
C SER A 113 2.65 6.29 -1.96
N ASN A 114 3.91 6.63 -2.28
CA ASN A 114 4.45 6.44 -3.62
C ASN A 114 4.56 4.97 -4.01
N ALA A 115 4.77 4.07 -3.05
CA ALA A 115 4.78 2.64 -3.32
C ALA A 115 3.44 2.17 -3.90
N ILE A 116 2.34 2.63 -3.31
CA ILE A 116 0.99 2.31 -3.80
C ILE A 116 0.75 3.02 -5.13
N LYS A 117 1.20 4.27 -5.30
CA LYS A 117 1.13 4.99 -6.59
C LYS A 117 1.78 4.20 -7.73
N LEU A 118 3.02 3.76 -7.55
CA LEU A 118 3.75 2.96 -8.54
C LEU A 118 3.04 1.61 -8.79
N GLY A 119 2.50 0.99 -7.74
CA GLY A 119 1.69 -0.23 -7.85
C GLY A 119 0.42 -0.02 -8.69
N VAL A 120 -0.28 1.09 -8.53
CA VAL A 120 -1.48 1.44 -9.33
C VAL A 120 -1.11 1.72 -10.78
N LEU A 121 -0.07 2.53 -11.03
CA LEU A 121 0.43 2.78 -12.40
C LEU A 121 0.83 1.48 -13.10
N LYS A 122 1.51 0.58 -12.38
CA LYS A 122 1.82 -0.75 -12.90
C LYS A 122 0.57 -1.57 -13.17
N SER A 123 -0.43 -1.49 -12.30
CA SER A 123 -1.72 -2.17 -12.47
C SER A 123 -2.46 -1.70 -13.72
N ILE A 124 -2.46 -0.39 -14.00
CA ILE A 124 -3.00 0.19 -15.23
C ILE A 124 -2.28 -0.38 -16.47
N GLU A 125 -0.95 -0.46 -16.44
CA GLU A 125 -0.16 -1.03 -17.54
C GLU A 125 -0.50 -2.50 -17.81
N ILE A 126 -0.51 -3.34 -16.77
CA ILE A 126 -0.65 -4.79 -16.94
C ILE A 126 -2.09 -5.22 -17.25
N THR A 127 -3.08 -4.48 -16.76
CA THR A 127 -4.51 -4.79 -16.99
C THR A 127 -5.07 -4.18 -18.28
N ARG A 128 -4.30 -3.31 -18.94
CA ARG A 128 -4.72 -2.57 -20.14
C ARG A 128 -5.36 -3.44 -21.21
N GLU A 129 -4.70 -4.53 -21.60
CA GLU A 129 -5.20 -5.38 -22.69
C GLU A 129 -6.48 -6.12 -22.30
N PHE A 130 -6.61 -6.52 -21.03
CA PHE A 130 -7.83 -7.13 -20.51
C PHE A 130 -9.00 -6.14 -20.54
N PHE A 131 -8.83 -4.92 -20.03
CA PHE A 131 -9.92 -3.95 -20.02
C PHE A 131 -10.25 -3.38 -21.41
N LYS A 132 -9.26 -3.28 -22.31
CA LYS A 132 -9.53 -2.93 -23.71
C LYS A 132 -10.48 -3.92 -24.37
N SER A 133 -10.29 -5.23 -24.16
CA SER A 133 -11.21 -6.23 -24.73
C SER A 133 -12.60 -6.17 -24.11
N GLU A 134 -12.70 -5.90 -22.82
CA GLU A 134 -13.99 -5.86 -22.09
C GLU A 134 -14.80 -4.57 -22.36
N TYR A 135 -14.12 -3.44 -22.58
CA TYR A 135 -14.74 -2.12 -22.64
C TYR A 135 -14.52 -1.43 -24.00
N SER A 136 -14.90 -2.10 -25.08
CA SER A 136 -15.00 -1.50 -26.43
C SER A 136 -13.70 -0.84 -26.95
N ASN A 137 -12.54 -1.45 -26.69
CA ASN A 137 -11.21 -0.91 -27.02
C ASN A 137 -10.88 0.42 -26.35
N THR A 138 -11.56 0.78 -25.27
CA THR A 138 -11.27 1.99 -24.49
C THR A 138 -9.82 1.98 -24.03
N HIS A 139 -9.11 3.08 -24.27
CA HIS A 139 -7.76 3.27 -23.78
C HIS A 139 -7.77 4.18 -22.55
N LEU A 140 -7.36 3.65 -21.39
CA LEU A 140 -7.11 4.45 -20.20
C LEU A 140 -5.72 5.08 -20.28
N GLU A 141 -5.69 6.41 -20.32
CA GLU A 141 -4.48 7.22 -20.25
C GLU A 141 -4.19 7.59 -18.79
N SER A 142 -3.02 7.20 -18.29
CA SER A 142 -2.57 7.54 -16.94
C SER A 142 -1.68 8.78 -16.95
N TYR A 143 -1.94 9.69 -16.03
CA TYR A 143 -1.23 10.95 -15.85
C TYR A 143 -0.63 11.03 -14.46
N GLU A 144 0.54 11.66 -14.37
CA GLU A 144 1.17 12.09 -13.12
C GLU A 144 1.30 13.61 -13.04
N ASP A 145 1.33 14.27 -14.20
CA ASP A 145 1.32 15.72 -14.33
C ASP A 145 -0.12 16.27 -14.35
N ILE A 146 -0.37 17.26 -13.49
CA ILE A 146 -1.71 17.83 -13.28
C ILE A 146 -2.15 18.65 -14.48
N GLU A 147 -1.25 19.44 -15.06
CA GLU A 147 -1.56 20.32 -16.19
C GLU A 147 -2.02 19.50 -17.40
N SER A 148 -1.20 18.52 -17.78
CA SER A 148 -1.50 17.59 -18.88
C SER A 148 -2.79 16.82 -18.64
N PHE A 149 -3.05 16.38 -17.41
CA PHE A 149 -4.29 15.70 -17.05
C PHE A 149 -5.52 16.60 -17.25
N ILE A 150 -5.47 17.87 -16.81
CA ILE A 150 -6.59 18.78 -16.96
C ILE A 150 -6.88 19.03 -18.45
N LEU A 151 -5.84 19.33 -19.24
CA LEU A 151 -5.96 19.68 -20.65
C LEU A 151 -6.31 18.49 -21.57
N ALA A 152 -6.23 17.25 -21.08
CA ALA A 152 -6.64 16.09 -21.85
C ALA A 152 -8.14 16.17 -22.24
N ASN A 153 -8.47 15.86 -23.49
CA ASN A 153 -9.85 15.94 -23.96
C ASN A 153 -10.77 14.89 -23.28
N HIS A 154 -12.00 15.26 -22.93
CA HIS A 154 -12.97 14.37 -22.25
C HIS A 154 -13.45 13.18 -23.10
N HIS A 155 -13.17 13.14 -24.41
CA HIS A 155 -13.43 11.96 -25.23
C HIS A 155 -12.50 10.78 -24.90
N LYS A 156 -11.41 11.03 -24.16
CA LYS A 156 -10.48 10.02 -23.69
C LYS A 156 -10.80 9.62 -22.26
N CYS A 157 -10.54 8.37 -21.89
CA CYS A 157 -10.59 7.96 -20.49
C CYS A 157 -9.26 8.31 -19.82
N CYS A 158 -9.26 9.22 -18.85
CA CYS A 158 -8.06 9.76 -18.22
C CYS A 158 -8.06 9.53 -16.70
N VAL A 159 -6.93 9.06 -16.16
CA VAL A 159 -6.73 8.91 -14.72
C VAL A 159 -5.48 9.64 -14.25
N LEU A 160 -5.62 10.54 -13.28
CA LEU A 160 -4.51 11.13 -12.55
C LEU A 160 -4.24 10.29 -11.30
N VAL A 161 -3.04 9.73 -11.16
CA VAL A 161 -2.65 8.99 -9.95
C VAL A 161 -1.73 9.87 -9.10
N MET A 162 -2.16 10.21 -7.89
CA MET A 162 -1.43 11.14 -7.03
C MET A 162 -1.41 10.71 -5.58
N THR A 163 -0.39 11.14 -4.85
CA THR A 163 -0.30 10.99 -3.39
C THR A 163 -0.71 12.28 -2.70
N PHE A 164 -0.95 12.21 -1.39
CA PHE A 164 -1.24 13.42 -0.61
C PHE A 164 -0.07 14.42 -0.56
N SER A 165 1.17 13.98 -0.83
CA SER A 165 2.33 14.88 -0.89
C SER A 165 2.19 15.96 -1.95
N ALA A 166 1.38 15.73 -2.98
CA ALA A 166 1.03 16.71 -4.00
C ALA A 166 0.35 17.96 -3.43
N PHE A 167 -0.32 17.87 -2.27
CA PHE A 167 -0.96 19.01 -1.62
C PHE A 167 -0.11 19.68 -0.53
N ASN A 168 0.92 18.99 -0.02
CA ASN A 168 1.57 19.36 1.24
C ASN A 168 2.52 20.55 1.16
N LYS A 169 3.09 20.88 -0.01
CA LYS A 169 4.03 22.00 -0.17
C LYS A 169 3.38 23.15 -0.92
N LYS A 170 3.61 24.38 -0.48
CA LYS A 170 3.07 25.60 -1.13
C LYS A 170 3.48 25.71 -2.60
N ASP A 171 4.71 25.30 -2.92
CA ASP A 171 5.27 25.41 -4.28
C ASP A 171 4.79 24.31 -5.24
N ASN A 172 4.05 23.32 -4.74
CA ASN A 172 3.47 22.29 -5.61
C ASN A 172 2.52 22.92 -6.63
N ILE A 173 2.51 22.39 -7.85
CA ILE A 173 1.73 22.93 -8.98
C ILE A 173 0.26 23.14 -8.60
N ILE A 174 -0.33 22.18 -7.88
CA ILE A 174 -1.75 22.25 -7.46
C ILE A 174 -2.08 23.46 -6.57
N ASN A 175 -1.09 23.97 -5.83
CA ASN A 175 -1.22 25.09 -4.92
C ASN A 175 -0.85 26.44 -5.56
N LYS A 176 -0.38 26.45 -6.82
CA LYS A 176 -0.09 27.71 -7.54
C LYS A 176 -1.38 28.49 -7.76
N SER A 177 -1.35 29.77 -7.39
CA SER A 177 -2.50 30.67 -7.42
C SER A 177 -2.73 31.36 -8.77
N CYS A 178 -1.84 31.16 -9.74
CA CYS A 178 -1.95 31.72 -11.08
C CYS A 178 -1.72 30.65 -12.16
N LEU A 179 -2.47 30.77 -13.26
CA LEU A 179 -2.28 30.06 -14.51
C LEU A 179 -1.76 31.04 -15.55
N GLU A 180 -0.74 30.66 -16.32
CA GLU A 180 -0.18 31.53 -17.37
C GLU A 180 -1.19 31.80 -18.49
N ASN A 181 -2.12 30.88 -18.74
CA ASN A 181 -3.15 31.02 -19.77
C ASN A 181 -4.52 30.53 -19.29
N THR A 182 -5.31 31.41 -18.66
CA THR A 182 -6.62 31.10 -18.09
C THR A 182 -7.64 30.60 -19.15
N ASN A 183 -7.48 30.98 -20.41
CA ASN A 183 -8.37 30.56 -21.50
C ASN A 183 -8.25 29.07 -21.83
N LEU A 184 -7.08 28.47 -21.61
CA LEU A 184 -6.88 27.02 -21.79
C LEU A 184 -7.66 26.20 -20.74
N PHE A 185 -8.03 26.82 -19.63
CA PHE A 185 -8.68 26.16 -18.50
C PHE A 185 -10.11 26.67 -18.28
N ASN A 186 -10.81 27.06 -19.35
CA ASN A 186 -12.18 27.58 -19.30
C ASN A 186 -12.35 28.71 -18.26
N GLY A 187 -11.36 29.60 -18.13
CA GLY A 187 -11.40 30.75 -17.22
C GLY A 187 -10.97 30.48 -15.78
N ALA A 188 -10.50 29.27 -15.46
CA ALA A 188 -9.91 28.98 -14.14
C ALA A 188 -8.64 29.84 -13.90
N LYS A 189 -8.43 30.24 -12.64
CA LYS A 189 -7.32 31.09 -12.21
C LYS A 189 -6.19 30.32 -11.52
N SER A 190 -6.44 29.08 -11.12
CA SER A 190 -5.49 28.18 -10.47
C SER A 190 -5.70 26.75 -10.90
N TYR A 191 -4.68 25.90 -10.71
CA TYR A 191 -4.78 24.46 -10.99
C TYR A 191 -5.86 23.77 -10.13
N MET A 192 -6.00 24.17 -8.87
CA MET A 192 -7.08 23.65 -8.02
C MET A 192 -8.46 24.03 -8.57
N GLN A 193 -8.64 25.28 -8.99
CA GLN A 193 -9.91 25.69 -9.59
C GLN A 193 -10.18 24.96 -10.91
N ALA A 194 -9.15 24.72 -11.72
CA ALA A 194 -9.26 23.97 -12.96
C ALA A 194 -9.60 22.48 -12.69
N LEU A 195 -9.01 21.86 -11.67
CA LEU A 195 -9.39 20.50 -11.24
C LEU A 195 -10.82 20.45 -10.70
N ALA A 196 -11.27 21.49 -10.00
CA ALA A 196 -12.64 21.56 -9.49
C ALA A 196 -13.66 21.74 -10.63
N SER A 197 -13.33 22.51 -11.68
CA SER A 197 -14.24 22.78 -12.78
C SER A 197 -14.46 21.58 -13.70
N ILE A 198 -13.47 20.68 -13.82
CA ILE A 198 -13.62 19.44 -14.60
C ILE A 198 -14.54 18.40 -13.94
N ARG A 199 -15.00 18.63 -12.70
CA ARG A 199 -15.90 17.75 -11.91
C ARG A 199 -15.41 16.29 -11.88
N PRO A 200 -14.23 16.03 -11.30
CA PRO A 200 -13.60 14.71 -11.35
C PRO A 200 -14.39 13.69 -10.52
N ILE A 201 -14.23 12.42 -10.87
CA ILE A 201 -14.52 11.31 -9.97
C ILE A 201 -13.26 11.05 -9.14
N VAL A 202 -13.38 11.09 -7.82
CA VAL A 202 -12.25 10.81 -6.93
C VAL A 202 -12.35 9.39 -6.42
N ILE A 203 -11.28 8.62 -6.57
CA ILE A 203 -11.14 7.27 -6.03
C ILE A 203 -10.06 7.33 -4.95
N MET A 204 -10.41 6.96 -3.72
CA MET A 204 -9.49 6.94 -2.59
C MET A 204 -9.14 5.50 -2.24
N ASP A 205 -7.85 5.17 -2.21
CA ASP A 205 -7.34 3.88 -1.77
C ASP A 205 -6.78 3.99 -0.35
N GLU A 206 -7.25 3.15 0.56
CA GLU A 206 -6.94 3.20 2.00
C GLU A 206 -7.44 4.50 2.70
N PRO A 207 -8.77 4.74 2.73
CA PRO A 207 -9.39 5.97 3.26
C PRO A 207 -8.95 6.34 4.68
N HIS A 208 -8.68 5.36 5.55
CA HIS A 208 -8.21 5.57 6.92
C HIS A 208 -6.89 6.35 7.03
N ARG A 209 -6.13 6.49 5.94
CA ARG A 209 -4.89 7.26 5.88
C ARG A 209 -5.11 8.76 5.60
N PHE A 210 -6.34 9.18 5.28
CA PHE A 210 -6.65 10.56 4.85
C PHE A 210 -7.48 11.37 5.84
N LEU A 211 -7.40 11.05 7.14
CA LEU A 211 -8.26 11.65 8.16
C LEU A 211 -7.81 13.04 8.64
N GLY A 212 -6.63 13.53 8.21
CA GLY A 212 -6.10 14.82 8.65
C GLY A 212 -6.89 16.01 8.10
N ASP A 213 -7.03 17.07 8.90
CA ASP A 213 -7.84 18.26 8.55
C ASP A 213 -7.39 18.94 7.26
N LYS A 214 -6.07 19.02 7.04
CA LYS A 214 -5.52 19.55 5.78
C LYS A 214 -5.98 18.71 4.60
N THR A 215 -5.96 17.39 4.73
CA THR A 215 -6.38 16.46 3.69
C THR A 215 -7.85 16.61 3.35
N LYS A 216 -8.71 16.65 4.38
CA LYS A 216 -10.14 16.90 4.20
C LYS A 216 -10.41 18.21 3.46
N ASN A 217 -9.76 19.31 3.85
CA ASN A 217 -9.89 20.60 3.19
C ASN A 217 -9.50 20.56 1.70
N TYR A 218 -8.43 19.83 1.36
CA TYR A 218 -8.04 19.67 -0.05
C TYR A 218 -9.02 18.82 -0.86
N LEU A 219 -9.52 17.72 -0.28
CA LEU A 219 -10.53 16.89 -0.93
C LEU A 219 -11.83 17.67 -1.18
N GLU A 220 -12.25 18.52 -0.24
CA GLU A 220 -13.39 19.41 -0.44
C GLU A 220 -13.18 20.38 -1.62
N LYS A 221 -11.96 20.93 -1.77
CA LYS A 221 -11.62 21.84 -2.86
C LYS A 221 -11.60 21.20 -4.24
N LEU A 222 -11.39 19.88 -4.34
CA LEU A 222 -11.47 19.17 -5.62
C LEU A 222 -12.89 19.17 -6.20
N ASN A 223 -13.91 19.48 -5.38
CA ASN A 223 -15.31 19.54 -5.82
C ASN A 223 -15.70 18.33 -6.66
N ALA A 224 -15.34 17.14 -6.17
CA ALA A 224 -15.57 15.88 -6.86
C ALA A 224 -17.07 15.66 -7.09
N LEU A 225 -17.43 15.17 -8.28
CA LEU A 225 -18.82 14.79 -8.56
C LEU A 225 -19.22 13.61 -7.65
N VAL A 226 -18.31 12.66 -7.49
CA VAL A 226 -18.44 11.51 -6.59
C VAL A 226 -17.07 11.15 -6.03
N THR A 227 -17.04 10.76 -4.76
CA THR A 227 -15.89 10.11 -4.13
C THR A 227 -16.19 8.65 -3.85
N LEU A 228 -15.36 7.74 -4.37
CA LEU A 228 -15.41 6.31 -4.09
C LEU A 228 -14.25 5.93 -3.15
N ARG A 229 -14.57 5.50 -1.92
CA ARG A 229 -13.57 5.14 -0.91
C ARG A 229 -13.41 3.62 -0.84
N PHE A 230 -12.29 3.10 -1.33
CA PHE A 230 -11.94 1.68 -1.30
C PHE A 230 -10.99 1.38 -0.14
N GLY A 231 -11.39 0.50 0.77
CA GLY A 231 -10.55 0.13 1.91
C GLY A 231 -10.90 -1.20 2.53
N ALA A 232 -9.94 -1.82 3.22
CA ALA A 232 -10.23 -2.89 4.18
C ALA A 232 -10.51 -2.33 5.59
N THR A 233 -9.98 -1.14 5.88
CA THR A 233 -10.06 -0.50 7.20
C THR A 233 -10.61 0.91 7.05
N PHE A 234 -11.66 1.20 7.83
CA PHE A 234 -12.25 2.52 8.02
C PHE A 234 -12.13 2.85 9.51
N ARG A 235 -11.60 4.03 9.83
CA ARG A 235 -11.41 4.50 11.22
C ARG A 235 -12.42 5.60 11.59
N ASP A 236 -12.92 6.29 10.58
CA ASP A 236 -14.11 7.12 10.62
C ASP A 236 -15.35 6.27 10.33
N ASP A 237 -16.52 6.81 10.66
CA ASP A 237 -17.78 6.17 10.29
C ASP A 237 -17.93 6.09 8.77
N TYR A 238 -18.69 5.09 8.34
CA TYR A 238 -19.08 4.99 6.94
C TYR A 238 -20.01 6.15 6.57
N ASN A 239 -19.75 6.72 5.39
CA ASN A 239 -20.74 7.46 4.63
C ASN A 239 -21.66 6.39 4.00
N ASN A 240 -21.89 6.43 2.68
CA ASN A 240 -22.77 5.47 2.02
C ASN A 240 -22.02 4.16 1.74
N LEU A 241 -22.01 3.22 2.69
CA LEU A 241 -21.45 1.87 2.47
C LEU A 241 -22.34 1.08 1.52
N ILE A 242 -21.89 0.90 0.27
CA ILE A 242 -22.66 0.26 -0.81
C ILE A 242 -22.18 -1.16 -1.12
N TYR A 243 -20.99 -1.55 -0.65
CA TYR A 243 -20.48 -2.91 -0.86
C TYR A 243 -19.61 -3.35 0.31
N ALA A 244 -19.85 -4.59 0.78
CA ALA A 244 -19.09 -5.18 1.88
C ALA A 244 -18.61 -6.61 1.57
N LEU A 245 -17.28 -6.72 1.47
CA LEU A 245 -16.51 -7.96 1.51
C LEU A 245 -15.45 -7.83 2.60
N ASP A 246 -15.87 -8.06 3.86
CA ASP A 246 -15.00 -7.98 5.03
C ASP A 246 -14.07 -9.21 5.17
N SER A 247 -13.18 -9.18 6.17
CA SER A 247 -12.19 -10.23 6.43
C SER A 247 -12.83 -11.59 6.63
N LYS A 248 -13.96 -11.62 7.36
CA LYS A 248 -14.64 -12.85 7.72
C LYS A 248 -15.27 -13.47 6.47
N LYS A 249 -16.03 -12.68 5.71
CA LYS A 249 -16.68 -13.14 4.48
C LYS A 249 -15.65 -13.56 3.43
N ALA A 250 -14.57 -12.80 3.27
CA ALA A 250 -13.48 -13.17 2.35
C ALA A 250 -12.81 -14.50 2.75
N PHE A 251 -12.69 -14.77 4.05
CA PHE A 251 -12.17 -16.04 4.56
C PHE A 251 -13.16 -17.18 4.39
N ASP A 252 -14.43 -16.99 4.79
CA ASP A 252 -15.52 -17.97 4.69
C ASP A 252 -15.76 -18.38 3.22
N ASP A 253 -15.65 -17.44 2.28
CA ASP A 253 -15.78 -17.67 0.83
C ASP A 253 -14.49 -18.24 0.20
N GLY A 254 -13.42 -18.47 0.98
CA GLY A 254 -12.15 -19.03 0.50
C GLY A 254 -11.37 -18.12 -0.46
N LEU A 255 -11.61 -16.81 -0.42
CA LEU A 255 -10.99 -15.82 -1.31
C LEU A 255 -9.58 -15.41 -0.84
N VAL A 256 -9.29 -15.59 0.44
CA VAL A 256 -7.99 -15.30 1.06
C VAL A 256 -7.43 -16.55 1.74
N LYS A 257 -6.11 -16.60 1.91
CA LYS A 257 -5.44 -17.71 2.59
C LYS A 257 -5.68 -17.65 4.10
N SER A 258 -5.67 -18.81 4.75
CA SER A 258 -5.63 -18.91 6.20
C SER A 258 -4.28 -18.47 6.77
N ILE A 259 -4.31 -18.02 8.03
CA ILE A 259 -3.13 -17.61 8.78
C ILE A 259 -2.73 -18.75 9.70
N SER A 260 -1.44 -19.12 9.66
CA SER A 260 -0.80 -20.02 10.62
C SER A 260 0.35 -19.26 11.27
N VAL A 261 0.40 -19.26 12.60
CA VAL A 261 1.40 -18.50 13.37
C VAL A 261 2.33 -19.48 14.08
N ALA A 262 3.63 -19.22 14.00
CA ALA A 262 4.65 -19.85 14.82
C ALA A 262 5.38 -18.75 15.59
N SER A 263 5.20 -18.70 16.91
CA SER A 263 5.78 -17.67 17.78
C SER A 263 7.19 -18.08 18.25
N VAL A 264 8.14 -17.17 18.09
CA VAL A 264 9.55 -17.29 18.51
C VAL A 264 10.00 -15.92 19.01
N GLY A 265 10.82 -15.85 20.05
CA GLY A 265 11.37 -14.58 20.54
C GLY A 265 10.38 -13.62 21.18
N GLU A 266 9.21 -14.09 21.64
CA GLU A 266 8.22 -13.27 22.39
C GLU A 266 8.58 -13.16 23.88
N SER A 267 9.85 -12.90 24.19
CA SER A 267 10.31 -12.75 25.58
C SER A 267 10.55 -11.28 25.91
N ASP A 268 9.95 -10.83 27.02
CA ASP A 268 10.18 -9.52 27.64
C ASP A 268 11.50 -9.44 28.42
N GLU A 269 12.31 -10.51 28.41
CA GLU A 269 13.61 -10.54 29.09
C GLU A 269 14.54 -9.44 28.56
N TYR A 270 14.57 -9.24 27.24
CA TYR A 270 15.40 -8.24 26.58
C TYR A 270 14.57 -7.10 26.02
N PHE A 271 14.65 -5.92 26.65
CA PHE A 271 13.86 -4.75 26.23
C PHE A 271 14.69 -3.48 26.15
N LEU A 272 14.19 -2.51 25.36
CA LEU A 272 14.57 -1.11 25.37
C LEU A 272 13.42 -0.28 25.95
N GLU A 273 13.74 0.73 26.74
CA GLU A 273 12.73 1.60 27.34
C GLU A 273 13.22 3.04 27.41
N LEU A 274 12.50 3.96 26.77
CA LEU A 274 12.80 5.39 26.87
C LEU A 274 12.34 5.90 28.23
N LYS A 275 13.29 6.26 29.10
CA LYS A 275 12.97 6.76 30.45
C LYS A 275 12.93 8.26 30.58
N GLU A 276 13.79 8.95 29.85
CA GLU A 276 13.89 10.39 29.99
C GLU A 276 14.28 11.04 28.68
N VAL A 277 13.70 12.20 28.40
CA VAL A 277 14.13 13.11 27.34
C VAL A 277 14.41 14.46 27.97
N LYS A 278 15.65 14.94 27.84
CA LYS A 278 16.09 16.25 28.31
C LYS A 278 16.48 17.14 27.13
N LYS A 279 15.98 18.38 27.12
CA LYS A 279 16.44 19.39 26.18
C LYS A 279 17.68 20.07 26.74
N ILE A 280 18.80 19.99 26.04
CA ILE A 280 20.06 20.67 26.37
C ILE A 280 20.37 21.65 25.24
N GLN A 281 20.31 22.95 25.53
CA GLN A 281 20.41 24.02 24.54
C GLN A 281 19.37 23.84 23.40
N ASN A 282 19.82 23.63 22.16
CA ASN A 282 18.98 23.41 20.98
C ASN A 282 18.81 21.94 20.60
N GLU A 283 19.38 21.01 21.36
CA GLU A 283 19.31 19.57 21.08
C GLU A 283 18.62 18.80 22.21
N TYR A 284 18.15 17.60 21.90
CA TYR A 284 17.59 16.68 22.88
C TYR A 284 18.57 15.54 23.14
N GLU A 285 18.71 15.17 24.42
CA GLU A 285 19.35 13.93 24.86
C GLU A 285 18.27 13.01 25.44
N ALA A 286 18.44 11.71 25.29
CA ALA A 286 17.55 10.71 25.87
C ALA A 286 18.31 9.73 26.76
N ILE A 287 17.63 9.20 27.78
CA ILE A 287 18.10 8.07 28.58
C ILE A 287 17.25 6.86 28.22
N ILE A 288 17.91 5.82 27.73
CA ILE A 288 17.28 4.55 27.37
C ILE A 288 17.76 3.49 28.36
N ASN A 289 16.80 2.86 29.03
CA ASN A 289 17.05 1.63 29.78
C ASN A 289 17.10 0.45 28.81
N TYR A 290 17.98 -0.50 29.07
CA TYR A 290 18.09 -1.73 28.29
C TYR A 290 18.49 -2.92 29.15
N THR A 291 18.05 -4.12 28.79
CA THR A 291 18.60 -5.35 29.35
C THR A 291 19.90 -5.71 28.64
N ASN A 292 21.00 -5.92 29.38
CA ASN A 292 22.23 -6.45 28.79
C ASN A 292 22.15 -7.98 28.58
N LEU A 293 23.14 -8.58 27.92
CA LEU A 293 23.20 -10.03 27.67
C LEU A 293 23.27 -10.91 28.95
N GLU A 294 23.45 -10.31 30.12
CA GLU A 294 23.41 -11.00 31.43
C GLU A 294 22.05 -10.84 32.15
N ASN A 295 21.01 -10.39 31.44
CA ASN A 295 19.66 -10.13 31.99
C ASN A 295 19.62 -9.07 33.11
N LYS A 296 20.52 -8.08 33.07
CA LYS A 296 20.54 -6.93 33.99
C LYS A 296 20.12 -5.66 33.29
N ILE A 297 19.27 -4.87 33.94
CA ILE A 297 18.85 -3.55 33.47
C ILE A 297 20.01 -2.56 33.63
N LYS A 298 20.36 -1.88 32.56
CA LYS A 298 21.33 -0.77 32.52
C LYS A 298 20.69 0.44 31.84
N SER A 299 21.32 1.59 31.94
CA SER A 299 20.89 2.81 31.25
C SER A 299 22.02 3.34 30.38
N VAL A 300 21.66 3.90 29.23
CA VAL A 300 22.58 4.57 28.32
C VAL A 300 21.99 5.93 27.94
N LYS A 301 22.85 6.94 27.86
CA LYS A 301 22.50 8.25 27.35
C LYS A 301 22.78 8.28 25.85
N VAL A 302 21.84 8.80 25.07
CA VAL A 302 21.97 8.91 23.61
C VAL A 302 21.63 10.32 23.13
N LYS A 303 22.25 10.71 22.03
CA LYS A 303 21.98 11.92 21.25
C LYS A 303 21.72 11.54 19.79
N LYS A 304 21.35 12.54 19.00
CA LYS A 304 21.21 12.38 17.55
C LYS A 304 22.50 11.80 16.95
N HIS A 305 22.37 10.83 16.05
CA HIS A 305 23.45 10.09 15.39
C HIS A 305 24.20 9.05 16.23
N ASP A 306 23.89 8.88 17.53
CA ASP A 306 24.48 7.80 18.32
C ASP A 306 23.97 6.43 17.88
N ASN A 307 24.82 5.40 17.96
CA ASN A 307 24.50 4.01 17.66
C ASN A 307 24.33 3.21 18.97
N LEU A 308 23.13 2.65 19.21
CA LEU A 308 22.86 1.87 20.42
C LEU A 308 23.70 0.61 20.51
N GLY A 309 23.94 -0.10 19.40
CA GLY A 309 24.77 -1.30 19.39
C GLY A 309 26.21 -1.04 19.82
N GLU A 310 26.76 0.11 19.44
CA GLU A 310 28.11 0.52 19.86
C GLU A 310 28.16 0.89 21.34
N LEU A 311 27.20 1.71 21.81
CA LEU A 311 27.17 2.18 23.19
C LEU A 311 26.86 1.06 24.19
N THR A 312 25.99 0.13 23.84
CA THR A 312 25.59 -1.00 24.69
C THR A 312 26.50 -2.22 24.52
N ARG A 313 27.30 -2.26 23.44
CA ARG A 313 28.07 -3.43 22.98
C ARG A 313 27.20 -4.64 22.64
N ILE A 314 25.93 -4.41 22.29
CA ILE A 314 24.98 -5.46 21.87
C ILE A 314 24.90 -5.43 20.34
N SER A 315 25.44 -6.46 19.70
CA SER A 315 25.50 -6.52 18.23
C SER A 315 24.12 -6.45 17.54
N ALA A 316 23.08 -7.00 18.18
CA ALA A 316 21.70 -6.95 17.69
C ALA A 316 21.12 -5.53 17.56
N LEU A 317 21.71 -4.54 18.24
CA LEU A 317 21.27 -3.15 18.23
C LEU A 317 22.09 -2.25 17.28
N LYS A 318 22.95 -2.82 16.42
CA LYS A 318 23.80 -2.03 15.50
C LYS A 318 23.02 -1.20 14.48
N ASP A 319 21.81 -1.62 14.12
CA ASP A 319 20.95 -0.87 13.19
C ASP A 319 20.11 0.22 13.91
N TYR A 320 20.22 0.34 15.24
CA TYR A 320 19.53 1.35 16.05
C TYR A 320 20.37 2.62 16.18
N VAL A 321 20.47 3.35 15.07
CA VAL A 321 21.10 4.68 15.03
C VAL A 321 20.04 5.75 15.24
N VAL A 322 20.25 6.65 16.19
CA VAL A 322 19.28 7.71 16.52
C VAL A 322 19.14 8.68 15.35
N GLU A 323 17.96 8.72 14.74
CA GLU A 323 17.61 9.67 13.68
C GLU A 323 17.22 11.02 14.29
N ASN A 324 16.32 10.99 15.27
CA ASN A 324 15.77 12.18 15.89
C ASN A 324 15.25 11.89 17.30
N ILE A 325 15.28 12.90 18.16
CA ILE A 325 14.72 12.85 19.51
C ILE A 325 13.75 14.01 19.66
N VAL A 326 12.52 13.71 20.08
CA VAL A 326 11.49 14.69 20.43
C VAL A 326 11.01 14.46 21.86
N LYS A 327 10.18 15.36 22.40
CA LYS A 327 9.84 15.39 23.83
C LYS A 327 9.39 14.07 24.46
N LYS A 328 8.81 13.14 23.69
CA LYS A 328 8.27 11.87 24.17
C LYS A 328 8.64 10.67 23.31
N GLU A 329 9.61 10.82 22.41
CA GLU A 329 9.92 9.78 21.42
C GLU A 329 11.39 9.88 20.99
N VAL A 330 12.04 8.72 20.89
CA VAL A 330 13.30 8.53 20.17
C VAL A 330 13.00 7.73 18.91
N ARG A 331 13.39 8.27 17.77
CA ARG A 331 13.26 7.62 16.46
C ARG A 331 14.61 7.12 15.97
N PHE A 332 14.64 5.89 15.49
CA PHE A 332 15.82 5.26 14.90
C PHE A 332 15.73 5.23 13.36
N LEU A 333 16.88 5.19 12.69
CA LEU A 333 16.95 5.14 11.22
C LEU A 333 16.32 3.89 10.61
N ASN A 334 16.22 2.80 11.37
CA ASN A 334 15.52 1.57 10.97
C ASN A 334 13.98 1.68 11.10
N GLY A 335 13.45 2.85 11.48
CA GLY A 335 12.02 3.12 11.59
C GLY A 335 11.39 2.76 12.94
N VAL A 336 12.15 2.17 13.87
CA VAL A 336 11.66 1.90 15.23
C VAL A 336 11.52 3.22 16.00
N ASN A 337 10.41 3.35 16.73
CA ASN A 337 10.15 4.49 17.62
C ASN A 337 9.99 3.98 19.05
N LEU A 338 10.80 4.48 19.97
CA LEU A 338 10.60 4.26 21.41
C LEU A 338 9.82 5.44 21.97
N LEU A 339 8.59 5.18 22.43
CA LEU A 339 7.81 6.17 23.15
C LEU A 339 8.22 6.19 24.63
N LEU A 340 8.07 7.36 25.26
CA LEU A 340 8.37 7.54 26.68
C LEU A 340 7.58 6.55 27.54
N ASP A 341 8.28 5.85 28.44
CA ASP A 341 7.78 4.82 29.34
C ASP A 341 7.19 3.57 28.64
N GLN A 342 7.42 3.39 27.33
CA GLN A 342 7.09 2.17 26.61
C GLN A 342 8.31 1.24 26.57
N LYS A 343 8.08 -0.04 26.87
CA LYS A 343 9.07 -1.11 26.69
C LYS A 343 8.89 -1.74 25.32
N GLU A 344 9.98 -1.84 24.57
CA GLU A 344 10.03 -2.57 23.31
C GLU A 344 10.97 -3.77 23.44
N PRO A 345 10.48 -5.01 23.28
CA PRO A 345 11.33 -6.19 23.30
C PRO A 345 12.24 -6.22 22.07
N PHE A 346 13.48 -6.67 22.25
CA PHE A 346 14.45 -6.86 21.16
C PHE A 346 15.07 -8.26 21.12
N SER A 347 14.56 -9.20 21.92
CA SER A 347 14.99 -10.61 21.97
C SER A 347 15.00 -11.27 20.58
N HIS A 348 14.00 -11.02 19.75
CA HIS A 348 13.91 -11.50 18.36
C HIS A 348 15.06 -11.06 17.44
N LEU A 349 15.85 -10.04 17.83
CA LEU A 349 17.04 -9.61 17.09
C LEU A 349 18.32 -10.34 17.53
N LEU A 350 18.25 -11.11 18.61
CA LEU A 350 19.38 -11.91 19.07
C LEU A 350 19.62 -13.07 18.11
N GLU A 351 20.89 -13.39 17.88
CA GLU A 351 21.31 -14.42 16.92
C GLU A 351 20.65 -15.78 17.18
N GLY A 352 20.50 -16.17 18.45
CA GLY A 352 19.84 -17.43 18.81
C GLY A 352 18.37 -17.49 18.38
N GLU A 353 17.61 -16.41 18.61
CA GLU A 353 16.20 -16.32 18.19
C GLU A 353 16.10 -16.25 16.65
N GLN A 354 16.97 -15.47 15.99
CA GLN A 354 17.01 -15.41 14.53
C GLN A 354 17.31 -16.77 13.89
N GLU A 355 18.22 -17.56 14.47
CA GLU A 355 18.51 -18.92 14.02
C GLU A 355 17.27 -19.82 14.14
N ILE A 356 16.52 -19.75 15.25
CA ILE A 356 15.29 -20.52 15.43
C ILE A 356 14.21 -20.07 14.44
N MET A 357 14.00 -18.76 14.27
CA MET A 357 13.04 -18.21 13.31
C MET A 357 13.35 -18.68 11.88
N LEU A 358 14.61 -18.65 11.47
CA LEU A 358 15.03 -19.13 10.15
C LEU A 358 14.85 -20.63 9.99
N LYS A 359 15.18 -21.45 10.99
CA LYS A 359 14.96 -22.90 10.95
C LYS A 359 13.49 -23.21 10.71
N ILE A 360 12.59 -22.62 11.52
CA ILE A 360 11.15 -22.84 11.39
C ILE A 360 10.65 -22.38 10.02
N ALA A 361 11.11 -21.22 9.53
CA ALA A 361 10.71 -20.69 8.22
C ALA A 361 11.17 -21.59 7.07
N ILE A 362 12.40 -22.09 7.11
CA ILE A 362 12.98 -22.98 6.08
C ILE A 362 12.30 -24.34 6.09
N GLU A 363 12.12 -24.96 7.26
CA GLU A 363 11.40 -26.23 7.42
C GLU A 363 9.96 -26.10 6.88
N SER A 364 9.25 -25.06 7.32
CA SER A 364 7.90 -24.73 6.86
C SER A 364 7.82 -24.45 5.35
N HIS A 365 8.90 -23.92 4.76
CA HIS A 365 8.99 -23.64 3.33
C HIS A 365 9.11 -24.92 2.53
N PHE A 366 10.01 -25.84 2.91
CA PHE A 366 10.18 -27.12 2.21
C PHE A 366 8.92 -27.99 2.26
N GLU A 367 8.23 -28.03 3.41
CA GLU A 367 6.95 -28.75 3.55
C GLU A 367 5.91 -28.23 2.56
N ARG A 368 5.76 -26.91 2.45
CA ARG A 368 4.81 -26.27 1.52
C ARG A 368 5.28 -26.36 0.07
N GLU A 369 6.58 -26.27 -0.18
CA GLU A 369 7.17 -26.32 -1.52
C GLU A 369 6.90 -27.67 -2.16
N GLU A 370 7.06 -28.77 -1.42
CA GLU A 370 6.78 -30.11 -1.94
C GLU A 370 5.33 -30.26 -2.41
N GLU A 371 4.36 -29.85 -1.58
CA GLU A 371 2.93 -29.91 -1.92
C GLU A 371 2.55 -29.01 -3.10
N LEU A 372 3.14 -27.81 -3.17
CA LEU A 372 2.84 -26.82 -4.21
C LEU A 372 3.54 -27.15 -5.54
N TYR A 373 4.73 -27.74 -5.49
CA TYR A 373 5.48 -28.16 -6.66
C TYR A 373 4.68 -29.15 -7.51
N GLN A 374 4.01 -30.12 -6.86
CA GLN A 374 3.13 -31.08 -7.53
C GLN A 374 1.94 -30.41 -8.25
N LYS A 375 1.55 -29.21 -7.82
CA LYS A 375 0.49 -28.39 -8.44
C LYS A 375 1.03 -27.41 -9.48
N GLY A 376 2.34 -27.43 -9.76
CA GLY A 376 3.00 -26.46 -10.64
C GLY A 376 3.04 -25.04 -10.06
N VAL A 377 2.95 -24.90 -8.74
CA VAL A 377 2.95 -23.62 -8.03
C VAL A 377 4.29 -23.45 -7.32
N LYS A 378 4.96 -22.32 -7.56
CA LYS A 378 6.21 -21.99 -6.86
C LYS A 378 5.91 -21.40 -5.48
N ALA A 379 6.51 -21.97 -4.44
CA ALA A 379 6.47 -21.42 -3.10
C ALA A 379 7.45 -20.23 -2.98
N LEU A 380 7.07 -19.20 -2.21
CA LEU A 380 7.94 -18.06 -1.90
C LEU A 380 7.92 -17.83 -0.39
N CYS A 381 9.08 -17.48 0.17
CA CYS A 381 9.23 -17.04 1.55
C CYS A 381 9.72 -15.59 1.55
N MET A 382 9.12 -14.75 2.38
CA MET A 382 9.52 -13.36 2.55
C MET A 382 9.96 -13.14 4.00
N VAL A 383 11.18 -12.64 4.17
CA VAL A 383 11.78 -12.35 5.47
C VAL A 383 12.01 -10.85 5.58
N PHE A 384 11.48 -10.24 6.64
CA PHE A 384 11.77 -8.85 6.98
C PHE A 384 12.97 -8.80 7.92
N ILE A 385 13.92 -7.91 7.63
CA ILE A 385 15.16 -7.75 8.39
C ILE A 385 15.24 -6.34 8.97
N SER A 386 15.94 -6.18 10.10
CA SER A 386 16.08 -4.89 10.79
C SER A 386 16.89 -3.85 10.00
N GLY A 387 17.81 -4.31 9.15
CA GLY A 387 18.71 -3.46 8.41
C GLY A 387 19.52 -4.21 7.36
N VAL A 388 19.93 -3.48 6.32
CA VAL A 388 20.66 -4.02 5.16
C VAL A 388 21.98 -4.65 5.58
N ASN A 389 22.67 -4.07 6.57
CA ASN A 389 23.97 -4.51 7.08
C ASN A 389 23.96 -5.94 7.64
N SER A 390 22.78 -6.42 8.06
CA SER A 390 22.61 -7.78 8.55
C SER A 390 22.65 -8.80 7.41
N TYR A 391 22.31 -8.40 6.18
CA TYR A 391 22.24 -9.26 4.99
C TYR A 391 23.37 -9.00 3.97
N LEU A 392 23.80 -7.75 3.77
CA LEU A 392 24.94 -7.35 2.94
C LEU A 392 25.93 -6.50 3.75
N SER A 393 27.21 -6.81 3.63
CA SER A 393 28.30 -5.98 4.17
C SER A 393 28.55 -4.74 3.32
N GLU A 394 29.36 -3.80 3.82
CA GLU A 394 29.72 -2.56 3.11
C GLU A 394 30.36 -2.80 1.72
N ASN A 395 31.01 -3.95 1.51
CA ASN A 395 31.62 -4.36 0.23
C ASN A 395 30.68 -5.23 -0.63
N GLU A 396 29.37 -5.17 -0.38
CA GLU A 396 28.32 -5.96 -1.03
C GLU A 396 28.52 -7.49 -0.94
N GLN A 397 29.31 -7.95 0.04
CA GLN A 397 29.46 -9.39 0.32
C GLN A 397 28.36 -9.87 1.27
N PRO A 398 27.94 -11.14 1.21
CA PRO A 398 26.99 -11.73 2.15
C PRO A 398 27.41 -11.48 3.60
N ALA A 399 26.49 -10.94 4.40
CA ALA A 399 26.70 -10.71 5.83
C ALA A 399 26.16 -11.88 6.66
N LYS A 400 26.18 -11.71 7.99
CA LYS A 400 25.90 -12.76 8.97
C LYS A 400 24.57 -13.48 8.75
N LEU A 401 23.49 -12.75 8.47
CA LEU A 401 22.16 -13.34 8.30
C LEU A 401 22.05 -14.13 6.99
N ALA A 402 22.65 -13.64 5.91
CA ALA A 402 22.68 -14.36 4.62
C ALA A 402 23.46 -15.67 4.76
N LEU A 403 24.65 -15.63 5.38
CA LEU A 403 25.45 -16.83 5.63
C LEU A 403 24.76 -17.82 6.57
N LEU A 404 24.04 -17.33 7.58
CA LEU A 404 23.24 -18.16 8.47
C LEU A 404 22.11 -18.85 7.70
N PHE A 405 21.39 -18.10 6.85
CA PHE A 405 20.37 -18.67 5.97
C PHE A 405 20.95 -19.76 5.06
N GLU A 406 22.04 -19.48 4.33
CA GLU A 406 22.69 -20.43 3.43
C GLU A 406 23.05 -21.74 4.14
N LYS A 407 23.64 -21.63 5.35
CA LYS A 407 24.01 -22.78 6.19
C LYS A 407 22.77 -23.59 6.61
N LEU A 408 21.74 -22.93 7.14
CA LEU A 408 20.54 -23.60 7.62
C LEU A 408 19.74 -24.24 6.48
N TYR A 409 19.66 -23.56 5.33
CA TYR A 409 19.02 -24.06 4.14
C TYR A 409 19.72 -25.32 3.63
N GLN A 410 21.06 -25.32 3.57
CA GLN A 410 21.82 -26.51 3.18
C GLN A 410 21.56 -27.70 4.10
N GLN A 411 21.56 -27.46 5.41
CA GLN A 411 21.31 -28.51 6.40
C GLN A 411 19.93 -29.13 6.23
N GLU A 412 18.90 -28.31 6.01
CA GLU A 412 17.54 -28.80 5.81
C GLU A 412 17.38 -29.50 4.45
N LEU A 413 17.96 -28.94 3.39
CA LEU A 413 17.99 -29.55 2.06
C LEU A 413 18.58 -30.96 2.09
N GLU A 414 19.68 -31.18 2.82
CA GLU A 414 20.29 -32.49 2.99
C GLU A 414 19.39 -33.49 3.75
N LYS A 415 18.57 -33.02 4.70
CA LYS A 415 17.57 -33.87 5.36
C LYS A 415 16.43 -34.21 4.41
N VAL A 416 15.92 -33.21 3.67
CA VAL A 416 14.80 -33.37 2.73
C VAL A 416 15.18 -34.34 1.59
N LEU A 417 16.38 -34.23 1.03
CA LEU A 417 16.85 -35.12 -0.04
C LEU A 417 16.94 -36.61 0.37
N LYS A 418 17.04 -36.91 1.68
CA LYS A 418 17.02 -38.29 2.19
C LYS A 418 15.61 -38.89 2.24
N LYS A 419 14.56 -38.06 2.13
CA LYS A 419 13.17 -38.53 2.09
C LYS A 419 12.86 -39.17 0.73
N PRO A 420 11.84 -40.05 0.65
CA PRO A 420 11.33 -40.53 -0.63
C PRO A 420 10.56 -39.41 -1.32
N LEU A 421 11.20 -38.73 -2.27
CA LEU A 421 10.64 -37.60 -3.03
C LEU A 421 10.29 -38.04 -4.46
N ASP A 422 9.37 -37.33 -5.10
CA ASP A 422 9.18 -37.38 -6.56
C ASP A 422 10.50 -37.08 -7.29
N GLU A 423 10.75 -37.75 -8.42
CA GLU A 423 12.00 -37.63 -9.18
C GLU A 423 12.24 -36.21 -9.71
N ASN A 424 11.18 -35.52 -10.17
CA ASN A 424 11.31 -34.17 -10.69
C ASN A 424 11.58 -33.16 -9.56
N TYR A 425 10.90 -33.34 -8.43
CA TYR A 425 11.13 -32.51 -7.25
C TYR A 425 12.55 -32.71 -6.70
N ARG A 426 13.03 -33.96 -6.62
CA ARG A 426 14.42 -34.25 -6.26
C ARG A 426 15.41 -33.56 -7.20
N ALA A 427 15.23 -33.70 -8.51
CA ALA A 427 16.09 -33.05 -9.50
C ALA A 427 16.04 -31.51 -9.40
N TYR A 428 14.88 -30.94 -9.02
CA TYR A 428 14.75 -29.51 -8.75
C TYR A 428 15.58 -29.08 -7.52
N LEU A 429 15.48 -29.82 -6.42
CA LEU A 429 16.25 -29.57 -5.20
C LEU A 429 17.76 -29.77 -5.41
N GLU A 430 18.17 -30.74 -6.22
CA GLU A 430 19.57 -30.96 -6.56
C GLU A 430 20.18 -29.78 -7.33
N ARG A 431 19.43 -29.15 -8.24
CA ARG A 431 19.89 -27.90 -8.89
C ARG A 431 20.05 -26.76 -7.90
N ALA A 432 19.16 -26.64 -6.92
CA ALA A 432 19.28 -25.64 -5.87
C ALA A 432 20.53 -25.87 -5.00
N LYS A 433 20.93 -27.13 -4.81
CA LYS A 433 22.15 -27.52 -4.08
C LYS A 433 23.44 -27.07 -4.77
N GLU A 434 23.45 -26.99 -6.11
CA GLU A 434 24.64 -26.57 -6.88
C GLU A 434 25.03 -25.11 -6.59
N ASP A 435 24.06 -24.25 -6.30
CA ASP A 435 24.27 -22.83 -6.04
C ASP A 435 23.21 -22.25 -5.10
N ILE A 436 23.43 -22.47 -3.80
CA ILE A 436 22.52 -22.00 -2.73
C ILE A 436 22.33 -20.48 -2.77
N LYS A 437 23.33 -19.71 -3.25
CA LYS A 437 23.22 -18.25 -3.32
C LYS A 437 22.11 -17.77 -4.25
N LYS A 438 21.64 -18.63 -5.17
CA LYS A 438 20.51 -18.34 -6.07
C LYS A 438 19.14 -18.63 -5.46
N VAL A 439 19.08 -19.30 -4.30
CA VAL A 439 17.79 -19.63 -3.66
C VAL A 439 17.23 -18.48 -2.81
N HIS A 440 18.00 -17.42 -2.60
CA HIS A 440 17.58 -16.23 -1.87
C HIS A 440 18.04 -14.95 -2.57
N GLY A 441 17.35 -13.85 -2.27
CA GLY A 441 17.60 -12.53 -2.82
C GLY A 441 17.05 -11.45 -1.89
N GLY A 442 17.47 -10.21 -2.09
CA GLY A 442 17.06 -9.08 -1.24
C GLY A 442 16.80 -7.82 -2.04
N TYR A 443 15.80 -7.05 -1.59
CA TYR A 443 15.44 -5.76 -2.17
C TYR A 443 15.69 -4.67 -1.13
N PHE A 444 16.64 -3.79 -1.41
CA PHE A 444 17.08 -2.77 -0.45
C PHE A 444 16.99 -1.38 -1.08
N ALA A 445 16.33 -0.45 -0.40
CA ALA A 445 16.44 0.97 -0.72
C ALA A 445 17.81 1.48 -0.25
N LYS A 446 18.51 2.25 -1.09
CA LYS A 446 19.83 2.82 -0.74
C LYS A 446 19.73 3.88 0.36
N SER A 447 18.58 4.55 0.45
CA SER A 447 18.29 5.55 1.47
C SER A 447 16.78 5.74 1.60
N ASN A 448 16.34 6.41 2.67
CA ASN A 448 14.95 6.85 2.87
C ASN A 448 14.56 8.04 1.97
N LYS A 449 15.37 8.36 0.95
CA LYS A 449 15.01 9.37 -0.05
C LYS A 449 13.98 8.75 -0.99
N GLU A 450 12.93 9.52 -1.26
CA GLU A 450 11.80 9.16 -2.11
C GLU A 450 12.21 8.50 -3.45
N GLY A 451 13.27 9.00 -4.08
CA GLY A 451 13.77 8.45 -5.36
C GLY A 451 14.50 7.10 -5.24
N ASP A 452 15.14 6.80 -4.11
CA ASP A 452 15.81 5.51 -3.89
C ASP A 452 14.81 4.44 -3.48
N GLU A 453 13.81 4.80 -2.67
CA GLU A 453 12.67 3.92 -2.37
C GLU A 453 11.90 3.55 -3.64
N ALA A 454 11.61 4.54 -4.50
CA ALA A 454 10.93 4.31 -5.77
C ALA A 454 11.68 3.28 -6.65
N LYS A 455 13.01 3.39 -6.76
CA LYS A 455 13.83 2.42 -7.50
C LYS A 455 13.76 1.02 -6.91
N ALA A 456 13.81 0.88 -5.58
CA ALA A 456 13.68 -0.41 -4.92
C ALA A 456 12.30 -1.04 -5.19
N ILE A 457 11.24 -0.24 -5.12
CA ILE A 457 9.87 -0.66 -5.44
C ILE A 457 9.74 -1.07 -6.91
N GLU A 458 10.31 -0.30 -7.84
CA GLU A 458 10.34 -0.65 -9.26
C GLU A 458 11.06 -1.97 -9.53
N LEU A 459 12.18 -2.23 -8.84
CA LEU A 459 12.89 -3.50 -8.91
C LEU A 459 12.00 -4.66 -8.47
N ILE A 460 11.34 -4.54 -7.30
CA ILE A 460 10.37 -5.53 -6.81
C ILE A 460 9.27 -5.78 -7.84
N LEU A 461 8.67 -4.70 -8.39
CA LEU A 461 7.58 -4.80 -9.36
C LEU A 461 8.02 -5.38 -10.71
N LYS A 462 9.28 -5.17 -11.11
CA LYS A 462 9.87 -5.72 -12.34
C LYS A 462 10.15 -7.21 -12.20
N GLU A 463 10.74 -7.61 -11.08
CA GLU A 463 11.11 -9.00 -10.81
C GLU A 463 9.93 -9.89 -10.44
N LYS A 464 8.80 -9.31 -10.00
CA LYS A 464 7.55 -10.05 -9.78
C LYS A 464 7.09 -10.89 -10.99
N LYS A 465 7.54 -10.58 -12.22
CA LYS A 465 7.26 -11.37 -13.44
C LYS A 465 8.24 -12.53 -13.67
N ASN A 466 9.38 -12.51 -12.99
CA ASN A 466 10.46 -13.50 -13.06
C ASN A 466 10.46 -14.46 -11.87
N CYS A 467 9.72 -14.11 -10.80
CA CYS A 467 9.51 -14.96 -9.64
C CYS A 467 8.62 -16.16 -9.95
#